data_AF-A0A7J4PUT4-F1
#
_entry.id   AF-A0A7J4PUT4-F1
#
_cell.length_a   1.000
_cell.length_b   1.000
_cell.length_c   1.000
_cell.angle_alpha   90.00
_cell.angle_beta   90.00
_cell.angle_gamma   90.00
#
_symmetry.space_group_name_H-M   'P 1'
#
loop_
_entity.id
_entity.type
_entity.pdbx_description
1 polymer ?
#
loop_
_entity_poly.entity_id
_entity_poly.type
_entity_poly.pdbx_seq_one_letter_code
_entity_poly.pdbx_strand_id
1 'polypeptide(L)'
;MQKTVNPNLSIILTRAIEKLRPLNVFPDNIRENAEIFERSTTIGAIGQEMVKIGSACGGSQFVYFHLKAMLERDSEFRSGFLDCAKKELGGFGISAEHVEEFFLAGTGAGLLFTLRHEKQYSKEVRVPFYERADQFALDKIRQWLGYS
;
A
#
# COMPACT_ATOMS: atom_id res chain seq x y z
N MET A 1 20.73 0.12 -29.08
CA MET A 1 20.61 -1.15 -28.33
C MET A 1 19.13 -1.40 -28.07
N GLN A 2 18.54 -2.42 -28.69
CA GLN A 2 17.15 -2.79 -28.41
C GLN A 2 17.11 -3.46 -27.03
N LYS A 3 16.42 -2.85 -26.06
CA LYS A 3 16.10 -3.52 -24.79
C LYS A 3 15.14 -4.66 -25.13
N THR A 4 15.60 -5.90 -25.06
CA THR A 4 14.74 -7.09 -25.09
C THR A 4 13.78 -7.00 -23.91
N VAL A 5 12.56 -6.58 -24.17
CA VAL A 5 11.47 -6.59 -23.18
C VAL A 5 11.16 -8.05 -22.89
N ASN A 6 11.30 -8.47 -21.63
CA ASN A 6 10.92 -9.81 -21.21
C ASN A 6 9.39 -9.97 -21.43
N PRO A 7 8.94 -10.88 -22.32
CA PRO A 7 7.53 -10.98 -22.68
C PRO A 7 6.63 -11.33 -21.48
N ASN A 8 7.15 -12.04 -20.48
CA ASN A 8 6.42 -12.32 -19.24
C ASN A 8 6.18 -11.06 -18.41
N LEU A 9 7.14 -10.13 -18.38
CA LEU A 9 7.01 -8.86 -17.66
C LEU A 9 5.95 -7.97 -18.31
N SER A 10 5.88 -7.98 -19.64
CA SER A 10 4.85 -7.25 -20.39
C SER A 10 3.44 -7.74 -20.06
N ILE A 11 3.24 -9.05 -19.87
CA ILE A 11 1.92 -9.62 -19.54
C ILE A 11 1.49 -9.23 -18.11
N ILE A 12 2.41 -9.31 -17.15
CA ILE A 12 2.11 -8.96 -15.75
C ILE A 12 1.77 -7.47 -15.65
N LEU A 13 2.55 -6.61 -16.32
CA LEU A 13 2.28 -5.17 -16.33
C LEU A 13 0.92 -4.84 -16.94
N THR A 14 0.54 -5.46 -18.06
CA THR A 14 -0.79 -5.26 -18.66
C THR A 14 -1.91 -5.63 -17.69
N ARG A 15 -1.80 -6.77 -16.99
CA ARG A 15 -2.78 -7.19 -15.98
C ARG A 15 -2.85 -6.24 -14.79
N ALA A 16 -1.71 -5.75 -14.32
CA ALA A 16 -1.66 -4.76 -13.24
C ALA A 16 -2.36 -3.45 -13.64
N ILE A 17 -2.15 -2.97 -14.86
CA ILE A 17 -2.84 -1.79 -15.41
C ILE A 17 -4.35 -1.99 -15.45
N GLU A 18 -4.81 -3.15 -15.93
CA GLU A 18 -6.23 -3.50 -15.98
C GLU A 18 -6.86 -3.55 -14.59
N LYS A 19 -6.14 -4.09 -13.60
CA LYS A 19 -6.54 -4.12 -12.20
C LYS A 19 -6.60 -2.74 -11.55
N LEU A 20 -5.63 -1.86 -11.81
CA LEU A 20 -5.59 -0.51 -11.23
C LEU A 20 -6.62 0.44 -11.84
N ARG A 21 -6.95 0.29 -13.13
CA ARG A 21 -7.90 1.15 -13.85
C ARG A 21 -9.24 1.35 -13.13
N PRO A 22 -9.97 0.31 -12.67
CA PRO A 22 -11.24 0.49 -11.99
C PRO A 22 -11.12 1.13 -10.60
N LEU A 23 -9.91 1.24 -10.02
CA LEU A 23 -9.71 1.94 -8.75
C LEU A 23 -9.81 3.47 -8.90
N ASN A 24 -9.58 3.99 -10.11
CA ASN A 24 -9.61 5.42 -10.42
C ASN A 24 -8.70 6.28 -9.51
N VAL A 25 -7.54 5.73 -9.16
CA VAL A 25 -6.49 6.40 -8.36
C VAL A 25 -5.40 6.87 -9.32
N PHE A 26 -5.15 8.18 -9.36
CA PHE A 26 -4.30 8.84 -10.38
C PHE A 26 -4.59 8.35 -11.81
N PRO A 27 -5.82 8.59 -12.33
CA PRO A 27 -6.30 7.98 -13.57
C PRO A 27 -5.46 8.31 -14.81
N ASP A 28 -4.79 9.46 -14.82
CA ASP A 28 -3.94 9.88 -15.94
C ASP A 28 -2.61 9.10 -15.98
N ASN A 29 -2.22 8.46 -14.86
CA ASN A 29 -0.91 7.85 -14.67
C ASN A 29 -1.00 6.35 -14.34
N ILE A 30 -2.10 5.66 -14.69
CA ILE A 30 -2.33 4.25 -14.31
C ILE A 30 -1.16 3.33 -14.69
N ARG A 31 -0.59 3.52 -15.89
CA ARG A 31 0.58 2.76 -16.34
C ARG A 31 1.79 3.01 -15.45
N GLU A 32 2.09 4.27 -15.18
CA GLU A 32 3.22 4.65 -14.34
C GLU A 32 3.04 4.13 -12.90
N ASN A 33 1.82 4.16 -12.35
CA ASN A 33 1.53 3.56 -11.05
C ASN A 33 1.84 2.06 -11.02
N ALA A 34 1.42 1.32 -12.06
CA ALA A 34 1.69 -0.11 -12.19
C ALA A 34 3.19 -0.41 -12.26
N GLU A 35 3.94 0.42 -13.00
CA GLU A 35 5.39 0.29 -13.13
C GLU A 35 6.13 0.70 -11.83
N ILE A 36 5.62 1.68 -11.08
CA ILE A 36 6.12 2.05 -9.75
C ILE A 36 5.97 0.87 -8.79
N PHE A 37 4.79 0.25 -8.74
CA PHE A 37 4.57 -0.94 -7.91
C PHE A 37 5.38 -2.16 -8.35
N GLU A 38 5.73 -2.28 -9.63
CA GLU A 38 6.60 -3.36 -10.11
C GLU A 38 8.03 -3.18 -9.57
N ARG A 39 8.63 -2.00 -9.81
CA ARG A 39 10.05 -1.73 -9.54
C ARG A 39 10.40 -1.38 -8.09
N SER A 40 9.44 -0.92 -7.29
CA SER A 40 9.69 -0.43 -5.92
C SER A 40 9.15 -1.36 -4.85
N THR A 41 10.04 -2.09 -4.17
CA THR A 41 9.71 -3.07 -3.12
C THR A 41 9.61 -2.46 -1.73
N THR A 42 9.98 -1.19 -1.55
CA THR A 42 9.93 -0.50 -0.24
C THR A 42 9.20 0.83 -0.36
N ILE A 43 8.63 1.29 0.75
CA ILE A 43 7.97 2.60 0.84
C ILE A 43 8.92 3.75 0.46
N GLY A 44 10.19 3.66 0.86
CA GLY A 44 11.21 4.63 0.49
C GLY A 44 11.46 4.67 -1.02
N ALA A 45 11.51 3.51 -1.68
CA ALA A 45 11.66 3.43 -3.13
C ALA A 45 10.46 4.02 -3.87
N ILE A 46 9.23 3.75 -3.41
CA ILE A 46 8.02 4.42 -3.94
C ILE A 46 8.17 5.95 -3.80
N GLY A 47 8.57 6.44 -2.62
CA GLY A 47 8.76 7.87 -2.38
C GLY A 47 9.77 8.51 -3.35
N GLN A 48 10.86 7.82 -3.66
CA GLN A 48 11.84 8.30 -4.66
C GLN A 48 11.24 8.38 -6.07
N GLU A 49 10.41 7.41 -6.47
CA GLU A 49 9.71 7.46 -7.75
C GLU A 49 8.69 8.59 -7.80
N MET A 50 7.92 8.80 -6.73
CA MET A 50 6.95 9.90 -6.66
C MET A 50 7.61 11.28 -6.80
N VAL A 51 8.81 11.46 -6.22
CA VAL A 51 9.60 12.69 -6.39
C VAL A 51 10.07 12.87 -7.83
N LYS A 52 10.55 11.80 -8.49
CA LYS A 52 11.03 11.87 -9.88
C LYS A 52 9.95 12.32 -10.86
N ILE A 53 8.70 11.95 -10.59
CA ILE A 53 7.55 12.30 -11.44
C ILE A 53 6.92 13.65 -11.04
N GLY A 54 7.54 14.39 -10.11
CA GLY A 54 7.10 15.71 -9.67
C GLY A 54 5.84 15.69 -8.79
N SER A 55 5.51 14.56 -8.17
CA SER A 55 4.34 14.43 -7.31
C SER A 55 4.62 14.97 -5.90
N ALA A 56 3.63 15.67 -5.33
CA ALA A 56 3.64 16.06 -3.92
C ALA A 56 3.26 14.90 -2.96
N CYS A 57 2.88 13.75 -3.52
CA CYS A 57 2.45 12.58 -2.77
C CYS A 57 3.66 11.76 -2.29
N GLY A 58 3.77 11.54 -0.97
CA GLY A 58 4.81 10.67 -0.41
C GLY A 58 4.57 9.18 -0.67
N GLY A 59 5.58 8.34 -0.39
CA GLY A 59 5.49 6.89 -0.61
C GLY A 59 4.32 6.21 0.10
N SER A 60 4.17 6.45 1.42
CA SER A 60 3.04 5.90 2.18
C SER A 60 1.70 6.45 1.67
N GLN A 61 1.60 7.74 1.35
CA GLN A 61 0.35 8.31 0.83
C GLN A 61 -0.07 7.63 -0.49
N PHE A 62 0.88 7.43 -1.42
CA PHE A 62 0.63 6.75 -2.68
C PHE A 62 0.08 5.34 -2.45
N VAL A 63 0.69 4.57 -1.55
CA VAL A 63 0.22 3.22 -1.18
C VAL A 63 -1.19 3.27 -0.59
N TYR A 64 -1.48 4.20 0.32
CA TYR A 64 -2.79 4.24 0.98
C TYR A 64 -3.91 4.80 0.12
N PHE A 65 -3.63 5.64 -0.89
CA PHE A 65 -4.64 6.01 -1.88
C PHE A 65 -5.13 4.77 -2.63
N HIS A 66 -4.19 3.90 -3.05
CA HIS A 66 -4.53 2.64 -3.71
C HIS A 66 -5.20 1.66 -2.75
N LEU A 67 -4.63 1.46 -1.55
CA LEU A 67 -5.21 0.56 -0.54
C LEU A 67 -6.65 0.94 -0.23
N LYS A 68 -6.92 2.22 0.04
CA LYS A 68 -8.28 2.69 0.33
C LYS A 68 -9.25 2.34 -0.79
N ALA A 69 -8.88 2.63 -2.04
CA ALA A 69 -9.73 2.30 -3.18
C ALA A 69 -9.96 0.78 -3.33
N MET A 70 -8.95 -0.04 -3.04
CA MET A 70 -9.09 -1.50 -3.06
C MET A 70 -10.02 -2.00 -1.96
N LEU A 71 -9.86 -1.51 -0.72
CA LEU A 71 -10.72 -1.88 0.41
C LEU A 71 -12.18 -1.42 0.24
N GLU A 72 -12.43 -0.42 -0.60
CA GLU A 72 -13.78 0.07 -0.93
C GLU A 72 -14.43 -0.69 -2.10
N ARG A 73 -13.64 -1.17 -3.08
CA ARG A 73 -14.15 -1.71 -4.35
C ARG A 73 -14.03 -3.22 -4.51
N ASP A 74 -13.14 -3.86 -3.77
CA ASP A 74 -12.87 -5.30 -3.83
C ASP A 74 -13.12 -5.92 -2.46
N SER A 75 -14.32 -6.49 -2.27
CA SER A 75 -14.73 -7.07 -0.99
C SER A 75 -13.93 -8.32 -0.60
N GLU A 76 -13.48 -9.10 -1.59
CA GLU A 76 -12.65 -10.28 -1.37
C GLU A 76 -11.27 -9.85 -0.88
N PHE A 77 -10.65 -8.88 -1.57
CA PHE A 77 -9.39 -8.30 -1.12
C PHE A 77 -9.53 -7.68 0.27
N ARG A 78 -10.60 -6.92 0.54
CA ARG A 78 -10.84 -6.30 1.84
C ARG A 78 -10.85 -7.33 2.97
N SER A 79 -11.65 -8.39 2.84
CA SER A 79 -11.75 -9.42 3.88
C SER A 79 -10.40 -10.11 4.10
N GLY A 80 -9.77 -10.57 3.02
CA GLY A 80 -8.48 -11.26 3.10
C GLY A 80 -7.36 -10.37 3.66
N PHE A 81 -7.33 -9.10 3.26
CA PHE A 81 -6.36 -8.12 3.74
C PHE A 81 -6.48 -7.90 5.25
N LEU A 82 -7.69 -7.61 5.75
CA LEU A 82 -7.90 -7.27 7.16
C LEU A 82 -7.65 -8.48 8.08
N ASP A 83 -8.07 -9.68 7.69
CA ASP A 83 -7.81 -10.89 8.47
C ASP A 83 -6.31 -11.20 8.56
N CYS A 84 -5.60 -11.03 7.44
CA CYS A 84 -4.15 -11.20 7.40
C CYS A 84 -3.44 -10.14 8.24
N ALA A 85 -3.88 -8.87 8.15
CA ALA A 85 -3.32 -7.76 8.92
C ALA A 85 -3.45 -7.99 10.43
N LYS A 86 -4.64 -8.38 10.90
CA LYS A 86 -4.88 -8.70 12.32
C LYS A 86 -3.96 -9.81 12.83
N LYS A 87 -3.76 -10.85 12.01
CA LYS A 87 -2.89 -11.99 12.37
C LYS A 87 -1.42 -11.61 12.38
N GLU A 88 -0.93 -10.91 11.36
CA GLU A 88 0.49 -10.59 11.21
C GLU A 88 0.92 -9.44 12.11
N LEU A 89 0.06 -8.44 12.32
CA LEU A 89 0.40 -7.20 13.03
C LEU A 89 -0.12 -7.15 14.47
N GLY A 90 -1.18 -7.88 14.80
CA GLY A 90 -1.77 -7.92 16.15
C GLY A 90 -0.84 -8.49 17.22
N GLY A 91 0.25 -9.16 16.84
CA GLY A 91 1.29 -9.66 17.74
C GLY A 91 2.30 -8.60 18.21
N PHE A 92 2.27 -7.37 17.66
CA PHE A 92 3.28 -6.33 17.92
C PHE A 92 2.88 -5.31 18.98
N GLY A 93 2.08 -5.71 19.97
CA GLY A 93 1.67 -4.84 21.07
C GLY A 93 0.55 -3.86 20.70
N ILE A 94 -0.05 -4.00 19.51
CA ILE A 94 -1.28 -3.31 19.10
C ILE A 94 -2.41 -4.35 19.04
N SER A 95 -3.59 -4.02 19.56
CA SER A 95 -4.74 -4.95 19.51
C SER A 95 -5.22 -5.14 18.06
N ALA A 96 -5.75 -6.32 17.75
CA ALA A 96 -6.28 -6.62 16.41
C ALA A 96 -7.36 -5.62 15.96
N GLU A 97 -8.21 -5.16 16.89
CA GLU A 97 -9.22 -4.12 16.63
C GLU A 97 -8.59 -2.81 16.14
N HIS A 98 -7.53 -2.34 16.80
CA HIS A 98 -6.86 -1.11 16.40
C HIS A 98 -6.03 -1.28 15.12
N VAL A 99 -5.53 -2.49 14.83
CA VAL A 99 -4.92 -2.78 13.52
C VAL A 99 -5.94 -2.61 12.39
N GLU A 100 -7.15 -3.13 12.55
CA GLU A 100 -8.22 -2.96 11.57
C GLU A 100 -8.60 -1.48 11.42
N GLU A 101 -8.78 -0.76 12.53
CA GLU A 101 -9.04 0.68 12.54
C GLU A 101 -7.97 1.47 11.78
N PHE A 102 -6.70 1.13 11.97
CA PHE A 102 -5.57 1.78 11.32
C PHE A 102 -5.68 1.73 9.79
N PHE A 103 -5.94 0.55 9.20
CA PHE A 103 -6.05 0.44 7.76
C PHE A 103 -7.33 1.05 7.19
N LEU A 104 -8.42 1.04 7.96
CA LEU A 104 -9.68 1.68 7.56
C LEU A 104 -9.64 3.21 7.64
N ALA A 105 -8.65 3.80 8.32
CA ALA A 105 -8.45 5.25 8.38
C ALA A 105 -7.94 5.87 7.06
N GLY A 106 -7.36 5.07 6.16
CA GLY A 106 -6.90 5.52 4.84
C GLY A 106 -5.61 6.35 4.88
N THR A 107 -5.48 7.37 4.02
CA THR A 107 -4.22 8.08 3.70
C THR A 107 -3.59 8.90 4.83
N GLY A 108 -4.25 8.96 5.98
CA GLY A 108 -3.75 9.60 7.21
C GLY A 108 -3.63 8.63 8.39
N ALA A 109 -3.56 7.32 8.15
CA ALA A 109 -3.62 6.27 9.17
C ALA A 109 -2.68 6.52 10.37
N GLY A 110 -1.39 6.78 10.13
CA GLY A 110 -0.41 7.05 11.20
C GLY A 110 -0.78 8.25 12.09
N LEU A 111 -1.22 9.36 11.49
CA LEU A 111 -1.61 10.56 12.24
C LEU A 111 -2.90 10.30 13.04
N LEU A 112 -3.93 9.75 12.39
CA LEU A 112 -5.23 9.49 13.03
C LEU A 112 -5.09 8.48 14.17
N PHE A 113 -4.33 7.41 13.96
CA PHE A 113 -4.02 6.44 14.98
C PHE A 113 -3.24 7.07 16.14
N THR A 114 -2.29 7.95 15.82
CA THR A 114 -1.54 8.67 16.85
C THR A 114 -2.48 9.47 17.75
N LEU A 115 -3.36 10.27 17.15
CA LEU A 115 -4.31 11.12 17.87
C LEU A 115 -5.31 10.32 18.72
N ARG A 116 -5.73 9.13 18.26
CA ARG A 116 -6.70 8.30 18.96
C ARG A 116 -6.09 7.46 20.10
N HIS A 117 -4.88 6.94 19.89
CA HIS A 117 -4.30 5.91 20.77
C HIS A 117 -3.00 6.32 21.47
N GLU A 118 -2.62 7.60 21.47
CA GLU A 118 -1.40 8.06 22.16
C GLU A 118 -1.35 7.75 23.66
N LYS A 119 -2.50 7.64 24.31
CA LYS A 119 -2.59 7.29 25.74
C LYS A 119 -2.49 5.78 25.98
N GLN A 120 -2.78 4.97 24.96
CA GLN A 120 -2.81 3.50 25.04
C GLN A 120 -1.49 2.87 24.62
N TYR A 121 -0.82 3.46 23.62
CA TYR A 121 0.40 2.93 23.03
C TYR A 121 1.51 3.97 23.06
N SER A 122 2.67 3.58 23.60
CA SER A 122 3.85 4.43 23.63
C SER A 122 4.36 4.71 22.21
N LYS A 123 5.22 5.74 22.07
CA LYS A 123 5.82 6.08 20.77
C LYS A 123 6.66 4.93 20.23
N GLU A 124 7.35 4.21 21.10
CA GLU A 124 8.22 3.06 20.80
C GLU A 124 7.44 1.85 20.28
N VAL A 125 6.14 1.77 20.56
CA VAL A 125 5.25 0.75 19.98
C VAL A 125 4.64 1.26 18.67
N ARG A 126 4.13 2.50 18.66
CA ARG A 126 3.41 3.05 17.51
C ARG A 126 4.27 3.27 16.27
N VAL A 127 5.46 3.84 16.43
CA VAL A 127 6.33 4.17 15.28
C VAL A 127 6.75 2.91 14.52
N PRO A 128 7.29 1.84 15.18
CA PRO A 128 7.59 0.60 14.47
C PRO A 128 6.36 -0.09 13.89
N PHE A 129 5.19 0.04 14.52
CA PHE A 129 3.95 -0.45 13.96
C PHE A 129 3.61 0.24 12.63
N TYR A 130 3.74 1.57 12.53
CA TYR A 130 3.46 2.30 11.29
C TYR A 130 4.36 1.84 10.14
N GLU A 131 5.66 1.72 10.39
CA GLU A 131 6.63 1.28 9.38
C GLU A 131 6.30 -0.12 8.85
N ARG A 132 5.92 -1.03 9.75
CA ARG A 132 5.52 -2.40 9.37
C ARG A 132 4.17 -2.43 8.66
N ALA A 133 3.22 -1.63 9.10
CA ALA A 133 1.89 -1.58 8.49
C ALA A 133 1.95 -0.97 7.08
N ASP A 134 2.79 0.05 6.87
CA ASP A 134 3.03 0.63 5.55
C ASP A 134 3.67 -0.40 4.61
N GLN A 135 4.72 -1.11 5.06
CA GLN A 135 5.36 -2.14 4.25
C GLN A 135 4.40 -3.31 3.98
N PHE A 136 3.63 -3.76 4.97
CA PHE A 136 2.60 -4.77 4.80
C PHE A 136 1.57 -4.37 3.74
N ALA A 137 1.10 -3.12 3.77
CA ALA A 137 0.17 -2.60 2.76
C ALA A 137 0.78 -2.65 1.36
N LEU A 138 2.03 -2.20 1.20
CA LEU A 138 2.76 -2.28 -0.07
C LEU A 138 2.86 -3.72 -0.57
N ASP A 139 3.26 -4.66 0.29
CA ASP A 139 3.46 -6.06 -0.07
C ASP A 139 2.14 -6.71 -0.53
N LYS A 140 1.03 -6.48 0.18
CA LYS A 140 -0.28 -7.03 -0.22
C LYS A 140 -0.80 -6.43 -1.53
N ILE A 141 -0.55 -5.14 -1.78
CA ILE A 141 -0.91 -4.52 -3.06
C ILE A 141 -0.07 -5.11 -4.20
N ARG A 142 1.27 -5.23 -4.00
CA ARG A 142 2.17 -5.85 -4.98
C ARG A 142 1.73 -7.28 -5.31
N GLN A 143 1.41 -8.08 -4.29
CA GLN A 143 0.88 -9.43 -4.44
C GLN A 143 -0.43 -9.45 -5.24
N TRP A 144 -1.38 -8.56 -4.91
CA TRP A 144 -2.65 -8.47 -5.64
C TRP A 144 -2.45 -8.07 -7.11
N LEU A 145 -1.45 -7.25 -7.43
CA LEU A 145 -1.08 -6.90 -8.80
C LEU A 145 -0.36 -8.03 -9.54
N GLY A 146 0.11 -9.07 -8.83
CA GLY A 146 0.84 -10.20 -9.39
C GLY A 146 2.36 -10.03 -9.42
N TYR A 147 2.90 -9.12 -8.60
CA TYR A 147 4.33 -8.92 -8.42
C TYR A 147 4.87 -9.72 -7.22
N SER A 148 6.16 -10.07 -7.29
CA SER A 148 6.93 -10.67 -6.19
C SER A 148 7.42 -9.65 -5.18
#